data_AF-Q762C9-F1
#
_entry.id   AF-Q762C9-F1
#
_cell.length_a   1.000
_cell.length_b   1.000
_cell.length_c   1.000
_cell.angle_alpha   90.00
_cell.angle_beta   90.00
_cell.angle_gamma   90.00
#
_symmetry.space_group_name_H-M   'P 1'
#
loop_
_entity.id
_entity.type
_entity.pdbx_description
1 polymer ?
#
loop_
_entity_poly.entity_id
_entity_poly.type
_entity_poly.pdbx_seq_one_letter_code
_entity_poly.pdbx_strand_id
1 'polypeptide(L)'
;MKKLQASVRSHKKQPANHKRRRTRALSSSQAKPSSLDGLAKQKREELLQASVSPYHLFSDVADVTAFRSNLLSWYDQEKRDLPWRNLAKEEANSDRRAYAVWVSEVMLQQTQVATVIDYYTRWMQKWPKLQDLASAS
;
A
#
# COMPACT_ATOMS: atom_id res chain seq x y z
N MET A 1 -44.63 -0.28 -40.72
CA MET A 1 -44.66 0.93 -41.56
C MET A 1 -44.15 2.12 -40.75
N LYS A 2 -43.22 2.88 -41.35
CA LYS A 2 -42.88 4.32 -41.20
C LYS A 2 -42.78 4.99 -39.79
N LYS A 3 -41.56 5.52 -39.57
CA LYS A 3 -41.09 6.55 -38.63
C LYS A 3 -42.03 7.75 -38.50
N LEU A 4 -41.85 8.56 -37.45
CA LEU A 4 -41.59 10.01 -37.59
C LEU A 4 -41.03 10.64 -36.29
N GLN A 5 -39.96 11.40 -36.48
CA GLN A 5 -39.36 12.31 -35.51
C GLN A 5 -40.03 13.69 -35.57
N ALA A 6 -39.91 14.48 -34.50
CA ALA A 6 -40.17 15.91 -34.54
C ALA A 6 -38.98 16.68 -33.93
N SER A 7 -38.43 17.56 -34.76
CA SER A 7 -37.37 18.53 -34.54
C SER A 7 -38.01 19.92 -34.46
N VAL A 8 -37.53 20.81 -33.58
CA VAL A 8 -37.87 22.25 -33.63
C VAL A 8 -36.64 23.13 -33.38
N ARG A 9 -36.23 23.79 -34.48
CA ARG A 9 -35.69 25.15 -34.69
C ARG A 9 -34.50 25.71 -33.88
N SER A 10 -33.36 25.68 -34.56
CA SER A 10 -32.43 26.77 -34.90
C SER A 10 -32.85 28.22 -34.60
N HIS A 11 -31.91 29.03 -34.09
CA HIS A 11 -31.72 30.45 -34.44
C HIS A 11 -30.22 30.78 -34.56
N LYS A 12 -29.84 31.27 -35.74
CA LYS A 12 -28.50 31.70 -36.17
C LYS A 12 -28.44 33.22 -36.15
N LYS A 13 -27.44 33.83 -35.51
CA LYS A 13 -26.95 35.19 -35.83
C LYS A 13 -25.45 35.34 -35.45
N GLN A 14 -24.63 35.58 -36.47
CA GLN A 14 -23.35 36.31 -36.47
C GLN A 14 -23.60 37.59 -37.32
N PRO A 15 -22.69 38.59 -37.48
CA PRO A 15 -21.26 38.67 -37.10
C PRO A 15 -20.84 40.03 -36.50
N ALA A 16 -19.58 40.18 -36.07
CA ALA A 16 -18.69 41.27 -36.51
C ALA A 16 -17.27 41.12 -35.94
N ASN A 17 -16.33 41.52 -36.77
CA ASN A 17 -14.90 41.25 -36.78
C ASN A 17 -14.14 42.46 -36.22
N HIS A 18 -13.17 42.27 -35.32
CA HIS A 18 -12.05 43.20 -35.22
C HIS A 18 -10.72 42.47 -35.00
N LYS A 19 -9.90 42.57 -36.05
CA LYS A 19 -8.50 42.16 -36.16
C LYS A 19 -7.60 42.82 -35.12
N ARG A 20 -6.45 42.14 -34.92
CA ARG A 20 -5.13 42.55 -34.38
C ARG A 20 -4.97 42.21 -32.90
N ARG A 21 -3.93 41.50 -32.47
CA ARG A 21 -2.52 41.54 -32.89
C ARG A 21 -1.85 40.22 -32.48
N ARG A 22 -1.06 39.62 -33.38
CA ARG A 22 -0.17 38.50 -33.05
C ARG A 22 0.92 38.99 -32.10
N THR A 23 0.91 38.54 -30.86
CA THR A 23 2.06 38.59 -29.95
C THR A 23 2.71 37.22 -29.90
N ARG A 24 3.76 37.10 -30.73
CA ARG A 24 4.95 36.25 -30.61
C ARG A 24 5.02 35.41 -29.32
N ALA A 25 4.90 34.10 -29.46
CA ALA A 25 5.26 33.14 -28.42
C ALA A 25 6.73 33.36 -28.03
N LEU A 26 6.96 33.80 -26.79
CA LEU A 26 8.25 33.69 -26.14
C LEU A 26 8.43 32.22 -25.80
N SER A 27 9.21 31.53 -26.64
CA SER A 27 9.82 30.25 -26.29
C SER A 27 10.61 30.45 -24.99
N SER A 28 10.03 30.06 -23.86
CA SER A 28 10.79 29.83 -22.65
C SER A 28 11.65 28.60 -22.92
N SER A 29 12.90 28.83 -23.33
CA SER A 29 13.93 27.81 -23.30
C SER A 29 14.09 27.37 -21.84
N GLN A 30 13.34 26.35 -21.45
CA GLN A 30 13.62 25.59 -20.23
C GLN A 30 14.95 24.89 -20.48
N ALA A 31 16.02 25.51 -20.01
CA ALA A 31 17.27 24.82 -19.77
C ALA A 31 16.97 23.65 -18.82
N LYS A 32 17.04 22.45 -19.36
CA LYS A 32 16.92 21.18 -18.64
C LYS A 32 18.08 21.11 -17.63
N PRO A 33 17.86 21.06 -16.30
CA PRO A 33 18.95 20.80 -15.36
C PRO A 33 19.19 19.28 -15.29
N SER A 34 19.59 18.66 -16.40
CA SER A 34 19.69 17.18 -16.47
C SER A 34 21.07 16.61 -16.19
N SER A 35 21.87 17.23 -15.29
CA SER A 35 23.16 16.61 -14.88
C SER A 35 23.60 16.95 -13.45
N LEU A 36 23.33 18.16 -12.94
CA LEU A 36 23.76 18.55 -11.59
C LEU A 36 22.91 17.93 -10.46
N ASP A 37 21.60 17.79 -10.67
CA ASP A 37 20.70 17.13 -9.71
C ASP A 37 20.98 15.63 -9.56
N GLY A 38 21.46 14.98 -10.63
CA GLY A 38 21.87 13.57 -10.61
C GLY A 38 23.14 13.36 -9.80
N LEU A 39 24.15 14.23 -9.97
CA LEU A 39 25.38 14.21 -9.18
C LEU A 39 25.13 14.50 -7.70
N ALA A 40 24.23 15.43 -7.37
CA ALA A 40 23.87 15.73 -5.99
C ALA A 40 23.12 14.57 -5.32
N LYS A 41 22.27 13.85 -6.06
CA LYS A 41 21.62 12.61 -5.61
C LYS A 41 22.62 11.48 -5.39
N GLN A 42 23.50 11.23 -6.36
CA GLN A 42 24.53 10.19 -6.25
C GLN A 42 25.45 10.46 -5.07
N LYS A 43 25.92 11.71 -4.91
CA LYS A 43 26.76 12.08 -3.77
C LYS A 43 26.03 11.95 -2.42
N ARG A 44 24.72 12.20 -2.38
CA ARG A 44 23.90 12.02 -1.17
C ARG A 44 23.65 10.54 -0.85
N GLU A 45 23.43 9.69 -1.85
CA GLU A 45 23.31 8.24 -1.69
C GLU A 45 24.65 7.61 -1.28
N GLU A 46 25.76 8.08 -1.83
CA GLU A 46 27.12 7.66 -1.52
C GLU A 46 27.53 8.08 -0.09
N LEU A 47 27.15 9.29 0.35
CA LEU A 47 27.30 9.73 1.75
C LEU A 47 26.43 8.94 2.73
N LEU A 48 25.22 8.54 2.33
CA LEU A 48 24.34 7.70 3.14
C LEU A 48 24.89 6.27 3.25
N GLN A 49 25.43 5.71 2.16
CA GLN A 49 26.06 4.39 2.17
C GLN A 49 27.38 4.38 2.97
N ALA A 50 28.19 5.43 2.89
CA ALA A 50 29.40 5.60 3.70
C ALA A 50 29.10 5.77 5.20
N SER A 51 27.86 6.10 5.58
CA SER A 51 27.44 6.29 6.98
C SER A 51 27.02 5.00 7.69
N VAL A 52 26.69 3.93 6.94
CA VAL A 52 26.27 2.66 7.54
C VAL A 52 27.50 1.78 7.74
N SER A 53 27.90 1.64 9.01
CA SER A 53 29.00 0.75 9.37
C SER A 53 28.66 -0.72 9.04
N PRO A 54 29.56 -1.48 8.38
CA PRO A 54 29.37 -2.90 8.09
C PRO A 54 29.08 -3.75 9.32
N TYR A 55 29.47 -3.31 10.52
CA TYR A 55 29.20 -3.98 11.79
C TYR A 55 27.70 -4.14 12.10
N HIS A 56 26.82 -3.31 11.55
CA HIS A 56 25.37 -3.39 11.77
C HIS A 56 24.65 -4.23 10.71
N LEU A 57 25.37 -4.81 9.76
CA LEU A 57 24.81 -5.56 8.63
C LEU A 57 25.19 -7.03 8.74
N PHE A 58 24.27 -7.90 8.33
CA PHE A 58 24.60 -9.30 8.07
C PHE A 58 25.40 -9.37 6.77
N SER A 59 26.72 -9.50 6.89
CA SER A 59 27.63 -9.51 5.74
C SER A 59 27.87 -10.91 5.18
N ASP A 60 27.73 -11.95 6.00
CA ASP A 60 27.86 -13.35 5.59
C ASP A 60 26.48 -14.04 5.53
N VAL A 61 26.26 -14.82 4.47
CA VAL A 61 25.07 -15.67 4.30
C VAL A 61 25.02 -16.77 5.36
N ALA A 62 26.19 -17.23 5.83
CA ALA A 62 26.28 -18.20 6.93
C ALA A 62 25.64 -17.65 8.20
N ASP A 63 25.92 -16.38 8.56
CA ASP A 63 25.35 -15.72 9.73
C ASP A 63 23.83 -15.57 9.62
N VAL A 64 23.32 -15.17 8.44
CA VAL A 64 21.87 -15.07 8.19
C VAL A 64 21.20 -16.44 8.35
N THR A 65 21.83 -17.49 7.84
CA THR A 65 21.30 -18.86 7.90
C THR A 65 21.26 -19.36 9.35
N ALA A 66 22.34 -19.17 10.10
CA ALA A 66 22.41 -19.51 11.51
C ALA A 66 21.38 -18.74 12.34
N PHE A 67 21.26 -17.42 12.11
CA PHE A 67 20.28 -16.58 12.80
C PHE A 67 18.85 -17.06 12.57
N ARG A 68 18.47 -17.33 11.31
CA ARG A 68 17.13 -17.83 10.97
C ARG A 68 16.85 -19.19 11.62
N SER A 69 17.80 -20.12 11.53
CA SER A 69 17.66 -21.46 12.11
C SER A 69 17.46 -21.39 13.62
N ASN A 70 18.29 -20.61 14.32
CA ASN A 70 18.22 -20.46 15.77
C ASN A 70 16.91 -19.79 16.20
N LEU A 71 16.50 -18.71 15.52
CA LEU A 71 15.26 -18.00 15.83
C LEU A 71 14.03 -18.89 15.61
N LEU A 72 13.98 -19.64 14.50
CA LEU A 72 12.87 -20.53 14.20
C LEU A 72 12.81 -21.71 15.18
N SER A 73 13.96 -22.31 15.51
CA SER A 73 14.03 -23.40 16.48
C SER A 73 13.54 -22.98 17.86
N TRP A 74 13.95 -21.80 18.33
CA TRP A 74 13.44 -21.21 19.57
C TRP A 74 11.94 -20.90 19.47
N TYR A 75 11.48 -20.28 18.37
CA TYR A 75 10.07 -19.94 18.20
C TYR A 75 9.18 -21.18 18.22
N ASP A 76 9.63 -22.30 17.65
CA ASP A 76 8.85 -23.54 17.67
C ASP A 76 8.65 -24.12 19.07
N GLN A 77 9.58 -23.87 19.99
CA GLN A 77 9.55 -24.31 21.38
C GLN A 77 8.82 -23.32 22.29
N GLU A 78 9.05 -22.02 22.10
CA GLU A 78 8.70 -20.98 23.06
C GLU A 78 7.55 -20.06 22.61
N LYS A 79 6.98 -20.26 21.40
CA LYS A 79 5.87 -19.43 20.93
C LYS A 79 4.67 -19.52 21.89
N ARG A 80 4.15 -18.35 22.23
CA ARG A 80 2.87 -18.23 22.92
C ARG A 80 1.73 -18.77 22.08
N ASP A 81 0.82 -19.44 22.76
CA ASP A 81 -0.48 -19.83 22.22
C ASP A 81 -1.38 -18.59 22.07
N LEU A 82 -1.78 -18.29 20.84
CA LEU A 82 -2.58 -17.11 20.49
C LEU A 82 -3.64 -17.50 19.45
N PRO A 83 -4.92 -17.15 19.64
CA PRO A 83 -6.01 -17.63 18.79
C PRO A 83 -5.80 -17.34 17.29
N TRP A 84 -5.31 -16.14 16.95
CA TRP A 84 -5.05 -15.75 15.57
C TRP A 84 -3.88 -16.51 14.92
N ARG A 85 -2.89 -16.97 15.71
CA ARG A 85 -1.78 -17.80 15.18
C ARG A 85 -2.26 -19.20 14.86
N ASN A 86 -3.09 -19.79 15.72
CA ASN A 86 -3.63 -21.14 15.50
C ASN A 86 -4.56 -21.15 14.29
N LEU A 87 -5.49 -20.19 14.24
CA LEU A 87 -6.39 -20.05 13.09
C LEU A 87 -5.59 -19.84 11.80
N ALA A 88 -4.58 -18.96 11.79
CA ALA A 88 -3.77 -18.75 10.61
C ALA A 88 -3.00 -20.00 10.14
N LYS A 89 -2.60 -20.88 11.06
CA LYS A 89 -1.90 -22.14 10.76
C LYS A 89 -2.84 -23.22 10.23
N GLU A 90 -4.04 -23.32 10.80
CA GLU A 90 -4.99 -24.41 10.53
C GLU A 90 -5.93 -24.11 9.36
N GLU A 91 -6.22 -22.84 9.09
CA GLU A 91 -7.18 -22.43 8.06
C GLU A 91 -6.64 -22.68 6.65
N ALA A 92 -7.29 -23.58 5.90
CA ALA A 92 -6.91 -23.93 4.54
C ALA A 92 -7.27 -22.86 3.51
N ASN A 93 -8.34 -22.08 3.74
CA ASN A 93 -8.77 -21.03 2.84
C ASN A 93 -7.88 -19.77 2.99
N SER A 94 -7.18 -19.38 1.91
CA SER A 94 -6.25 -18.23 1.92
C SER A 94 -6.95 -16.90 2.24
N ASP A 95 -8.16 -16.68 1.73
CA ASP A 95 -8.89 -15.43 1.93
C ASP A 95 -9.34 -15.30 3.38
N ARG A 96 -9.84 -16.39 3.98
CA ARG A 96 -10.21 -16.42 5.40
C ARG A 96 -9.00 -16.30 6.31
N ARG A 97 -7.88 -16.96 5.96
CA ARG A 97 -6.61 -16.83 6.67
C ARG A 97 -6.10 -15.39 6.66
N ALA A 98 -6.10 -14.74 5.49
CA ALA A 98 -5.69 -13.35 5.34
C ALA A 98 -6.59 -12.41 6.13
N TYR A 99 -7.92 -12.60 6.08
CA TYR A 99 -8.87 -11.84 6.87
C TYR A 99 -8.61 -11.98 8.38
N ALA A 100 -8.41 -13.21 8.87
CA ALA A 100 -8.18 -13.48 10.27
C ALA A 100 -6.86 -12.87 10.79
N VAL A 101 -5.79 -12.91 10.00
CA VAL A 101 -4.53 -12.22 10.31
C VAL A 101 -4.74 -10.72 10.33
N TRP A 102 -5.38 -10.16 9.29
CA TRP A 102 -5.63 -8.72 9.19
C TRP A 102 -6.41 -8.17 10.38
N VAL A 103 -7.48 -8.85 10.81
CA VAL A 103 -8.25 -8.46 12.00
C VAL A 103 -7.35 -8.42 13.24
N SER A 104 -6.51 -9.45 13.45
CA SER A 104 -5.62 -9.49 14.62
C SER A 104 -4.60 -8.35 14.63
N GLU A 105 -4.01 -8.03 13.48
CA GLU A 105 -3.02 -6.96 13.35
C GLU A 105 -3.64 -5.58 13.62
N VAL A 106 -4.83 -5.31 13.07
CA VAL A 106 -5.52 -4.04 13.29
C VAL A 106 -5.84 -3.85 14.77
N MET A 107 -6.28 -4.90 15.47
CA MET A 107 -6.54 -4.83 16.92
C MET A 107 -5.26 -4.59 17.73
N LEU A 108 -4.15 -5.25 17.36
CA LEU A 108 -2.88 -5.19 18.09
C LEU A 108 -2.11 -3.88 17.91
N GLN A 109 -2.42 -3.06 16.90
CA GLN A 109 -1.76 -1.77 16.70
C GLN A 109 -1.96 -0.77 17.84
N GLN A 110 -3.12 -0.81 18.51
CA GLN A 110 -3.51 0.19 19.53
C GLN A 110 -3.77 -0.42 20.90
N THR A 111 -3.70 -1.76 21.04
CA THR A 111 -4.11 -2.45 22.28
C THR A 111 -3.16 -3.57 22.66
N GLN A 112 -3.23 -4.01 23.92
CA GLN A 112 -2.38 -5.05 24.45
C GLN A 112 -2.89 -6.45 24.11
N VAL A 113 -1.99 -7.41 23.93
CA VAL A 113 -2.31 -8.81 23.58
C VAL A 113 -3.36 -9.42 24.50
N ALA A 114 -3.25 -9.21 25.83
CA ALA A 114 -4.19 -9.77 26.80
C ALA A 114 -5.63 -9.30 26.55
N THR A 115 -5.81 -8.03 26.21
CA THR A 115 -7.13 -7.48 25.85
C THR A 115 -7.64 -8.05 24.54
N VAL A 116 -6.78 -8.17 23.52
CA VAL A 116 -7.20 -8.59 22.18
C VAL A 116 -7.74 -10.02 22.14
N ILE A 117 -7.26 -10.93 22.99
CA ILE A 117 -7.67 -12.35 22.98
C ILE A 117 -9.21 -12.51 23.00
N ASP A 118 -9.88 -11.83 23.94
CA ASP A 118 -11.33 -11.94 24.10
C ASP A 118 -12.12 -11.23 22.99
N TYR A 119 -11.60 -10.09 22.51
CA TYR A 119 -12.25 -9.35 21.42
C TYR A 119 -12.11 -10.07 20.09
N TYR A 120 -10.92 -10.58 19.78
CA TYR A 120 -10.65 -11.35 18.58
C TYR A 120 -11.52 -12.60 18.51
N THR A 121 -11.60 -13.36 19.61
CA THR A 121 -12.38 -14.60 19.66
C THR A 121 -13.87 -14.32 19.37
N ARG A 122 -14.45 -13.32 20.04
CA ARG A 122 -15.85 -12.91 19.80
C ARG A 122 -16.07 -12.35 18.40
N TRP A 123 -15.10 -11.60 17.88
CA TRP A 123 -15.16 -11.04 16.53
C TRP A 123 -15.19 -12.14 15.46
N MET A 124 -14.24 -13.07 15.52
CA MET A 124 -14.14 -14.16 14.53
C MET A 124 -15.28 -15.17 14.63
N GLN A 125 -15.95 -15.26 15.79
CA GLN A 125 -17.20 -15.99 15.94
C GLN A 125 -18.37 -15.28 15.26
N LYS A 126 -18.46 -13.95 15.40
CA LYS A 126 -19.57 -13.15 14.86
C LYS A 126 -19.44 -12.92 13.35
N TRP A 127 -18.23 -12.64 12.88
CA TRP A 127 -17.91 -12.36 11.48
C TRP A 127 -16.72 -13.22 11.04
N PRO A 128 -16.96 -14.49 10.69
CA PRO A 128 -15.87 -15.42 10.37
C PRO A 128 -15.22 -15.14 9.01
N LYS A 129 -15.89 -14.41 8.11
CA LYS A 129 -15.39 -14.01 6.79
C LYS A 129 -15.57 -12.52 6.54
N LEU A 130 -14.81 -12.00 5.59
CA LEU A 130 -14.88 -10.60 5.17
C LEU A 130 -16.30 -10.19 4.71
N GLN A 131 -17.01 -11.08 4.02
CA GLN A 131 -18.37 -10.83 3.53
C GLN A 131 -19.38 -10.69 4.67
N ASP A 132 -19.20 -11.44 5.76
CA ASP A 132 -20.06 -11.35 6.94
C ASP A 132 -19.90 -9.99 7.63
N LEU A 133 -18.65 -9.51 7.73
CA LEU A 133 -18.35 -8.18 8.23
C LEU A 133 -18.92 -7.08 7.31
N ALA A 134 -18.77 -7.24 5.99
CA ALA A 134 -19.24 -6.27 5.01
C ALA A 134 -20.77 -6.11 5.01
N SER A 135 -21.49 -7.14 5.46
CA SER A 135 -22.96 -7.15 5.55
C SER A 135 -23.49 -6.74 6.93
N ALA A 136 -22.60 -6.36 7.86
CA ALA A 136 -22.99 -5.97 9.20
C ALA A 136 -23.71 -4.61 9.23
N SER A 137 -24.63 -4.45 10.19
CA SER A 137 -25.45 -3.25 10.44
C SER A 137 -24.91 -2.38 11.55
#